data_AF-A0A821RA01-F1
#
_entry.id   AF-A0A821RA01-F1
#
_cell.length_a   1.000
_cell.length_b   1.000
_cell.length_c   1.000
_cell.angle_alpha   90.00
_cell.angle_beta   90.00
_cell.angle_gamma   90.00
#
_symmetry.space_group_name_H-M   'P 1'
#
loop_
_entity.id
_entity.type
_entity.pdbx_description
1 polymer ?
#
loop_
_entity_poly.entity_id
_entity_poly.type
_entity_poly.pdbx_seq_one_letter_code
_entity_poly.pdbx_strand_id
1 'polypeptide(L)' 'MIPVPHIPLYSATLSEYGAHQIDYYLDEDNNWALNIDELERGLNESKDRSAPCGIVIINPGNPTGKMM' A
#
# COMPACT_ATOMS: atom_id res chain seq x y z
N MET A 1 -1.16 5.35 1.93
CA MET A 1 -0.95 4.28 0.95
C MET A 1 -0.72 2.97 1.67
N ILE A 2 -1.26 1.84 1.20
CA ILE A 2 -1.14 0.51 1.82
C ILE A 2 -0.71 -0.55 0.78
N PRO A 3 0.12 -1.55 1.15
CA PRO A 3 0.65 -2.53 0.20
C PRO A 3 -0.44 -3.51 -0.23
N VAL A 4 -0.45 -3.97 -1.46
CA VAL A 4 -1.27 -5.12 -1.89
C VAL A 4 -0.31 -6.25 -2.29
N PRO A 5 -0.47 -7.48 -1.74
CA PRO A 5 -1.47 -7.91 -0.75
C PRO A 5 -1.14 -7.50 0.70
N HIS A 6 -2.17 -7.34 1.53
CA HIS A 6 -2.08 -7.09 2.98
C HIS A 6 -3.24 -7.76 3.74
N ILE A 7 -3.09 -7.90 5.05
CA ILE A 7 -4.22 -8.31 5.92
C ILE A 7 -5.32 -7.23 5.96
N PRO A 8 -6.62 -7.58 6.06
CA PRO A 8 -7.73 -6.62 5.96
C PRO A 8 -7.77 -5.51 7.03
N LEU A 9 -6.92 -5.56 8.06
CA LEU A 9 -6.92 -4.60 9.17
C LEU A 9 -6.80 -3.15 8.70
N TYR A 10 -5.88 -2.87 7.77
CA TYR A 10 -5.62 -1.51 7.30
C TYR A 10 -6.77 -0.96 6.47
N SER A 11 -7.28 -1.73 5.50
CA SER A 11 -8.42 -1.31 4.66
C SER A 11 -9.71 -1.15 5.48
N ALA A 12 -9.94 -2.02 6.46
CA ALA A 12 -11.05 -1.87 7.41
C ALA A 12 -10.92 -0.58 8.25
N THR A 13 -9.73 -0.30 8.77
CA THR A 13 -9.46 0.89 9.59
C THR A 13 -9.62 2.16 8.77
N LEU A 14 -9.08 2.22 7.54
CA LEU A 14 -9.26 3.37 6.65
C LEU A 14 -10.74 3.62 6.34
N SER A 15 -11.50 2.55 6.09
CA SER A 15 -12.95 2.65 5.84
C SER A 15 -13.71 3.20 7.04
N GLU A 16 -13.39 2.72 8.26
CA GLU A 16 -14.00 3.19 9.51
C GLU A 16 -13.78 4.70 9.74
N TYR A 17 -12.59 5.21 9.41
CA TYR A 17 -12.26 6.63 9.52
C TYR A 17 -12.65 7.47 8.28
N GLY A 18 -13.29 6.88 7.27
CA GLY A 18 -13.64 7.56 6.02
C GLY A 18 -12.43 8.06 5.23
N ALA A 19 -11.26 7.46 5.44
CA ALA A 19 -10.03 7.83 4.77
C ALA A 19 -9.96 7.22 3.36
N HIS A 20 -9.42 7.99 2.41
CA HIS A 20 -9.21 7.48 1.06
C HIS A 20 -8.05 6.48 1.03
N GLN A 21 -8.36 5.23 0.70
CA GLN A 21 -7.36 4.19 0.49
C GLN A 21 -6.63 4.39 -0.84
N ILE A 22 -5.31 4.28 -0.80
CA ILE A 22 -4.43 4.32 -1.98
C ILE A 22 -3.58 3.06 -1.93
N ASP A 23 -3.73 2.22 -2.94
CA ASP A 23 -3.01 0.96 -3.02
C ASP A 23 -1.67 1.13 -3.73
N TYR A 24 -0.68 0.34 -3.32
CA TYR A 24 0.53 0.10 -4.11
C TYR A 24 0.79 -1.39 -4.17
N TYR A 25 1.04 -1.91 -5.36
CA TYR A 25 1.22 -3.35 -5.56
C TYR A 25 2.68 -3.76 -5.28
N LEU A 26 2.86 -4.80 -4.48
CA LEU A 26 4.17 -5.43 -4.32
C LEU A 26 4.49 -6.26 -5.57
N ASP A 27 5.76 -6.25 -5.97
CA ASP A 27 6.24 -6.95 -7.16
C ASP A 27 6.40 -8.45 -6.87
N GLU A 28 5.38 -9.24 -7.22
CA GLU A 28 5.34 -10.69 -7.01
C GLU A 28 6.52 -11.41 -7.68
N ASP A 29 6.87 -11.02 -8.92
CA ASP A 29 7.97 -11.61 -9.68
C ASP A 29 9.34 -11.29 -9.05
N ASN A 30 9.46 -10.14 -8.37
CA ASN A 30 10.62 -9.74 -7.60
C ASN A 30 10.49 -10.03 -6.09
N ASN A 31 9.95 -11.21 -5.77
CA ASN A 31 9.83 -11.72 -4.41
C ASN A 31 9.12 -10.74 -3.46
N TRP A 32 8.02 -10.15 -3.92
CA TRP A 32 7.19 -9.16 -3.21
C TRP A 32 7.92 -7.85 -2.87
N ALA A 33 8.89 -7.43 -3.67
CA ALA A 33 9.62 -6.17 -3.46
C ALA A 33 8.70 -4.95 -3.56
N LEU A 34 9.04 -3.90 -2.82
CA LEU A 34 8.46 -2.58 -3.06
C LEU A 34 9.13 -1.96 -4.27
N ASN A 35 8.29 -1.38 -5.14
CA ASN A 35 8.70 -0.73 -6.36
C ASN A 35 8.36 0.77 -6.27
N ILE A 36 9.35 1.64 -6.50
CA ILE A 36 9.19 3.09 -6.42
C ILE A 36 8.27 3.61 -7.52
N ASP A 37 8.39 3.09 -8.74
CA ASP A 37 7.55 3.51 -9.87
C ASP A 37 6.07 3.22 -9.58
N GLU A 38 5.80 2.12 -8.88
CA GLU A 38 4.46 1.73 -8.44
C GLU A 38 3.93 2.65 -7.32
N LEU A 39 4.79 3.09 -6.39
CA LEU A 39 4.42 4.12 -5.42
C LEU A 39 4.08 5.45 -6.11
N GLU A 40 4.90 5.87 -7.09
CA GLU A 40 4.66 7.09 -7.84
C GLU A 40 3.36 7.03 -8.64
N ARG A 41 3.05 5.88 -9.27
CA ARG A 41 1.78 5.63 -9.96
C ARG A 41 0.60 5.82 -9.01
N GLY A 42 0.59 5.12 -7.87
CA GLY A 42 -0.49 5.21 -6.88
C GLY A 42 -0.65 6.62 -6.31
N LEU A 43 0.46 7.32 -6.05
CA LEU A 43 0.44 8.70 -5.59
C LEU A 43 -0.19 9.62 -6.63
N ASN A 44 0.24 9.52 -7.89
CA ASN A 44 -0.26 10.37 -8.98
C ASN A 44 -1.75 10.18 -9.24
N GLU A 45 -2.25 8.94 -9.23
CA GLU A 45 -3.68 8.63 -9.44
C GLU A 45 -4.58 9.14 -8.30
N SER A 46 -4.02 9.32 -7.10
CA SER A 46 -4.76 9.76 -5.92
C SER A 46 -4.87 11.28 -5.76
N LYS A 47 -4.09 12.07 -6.52
CA LYS A 47 -3.97 13.54 -6.35
C LYS A 47 -5.30 14.29 -6.43
N ASP A 48 -6.22 13.83 -7.27
CA ASP A 48 -7.53 14.46 -7.45
C ASP A 48 -8.58 13.97 -6.43
N ARG A 49 -8.25 12.94 -5.63
CA ARG A 49 -9.19 12.26 -4.72
C ARG A 49 -8.90 12.52 -3.26
N SER A 50 -7.63 12.66 -2.88
CA SER A 50 -7.22 12.93 -1.51
C SER A 50 -5.86 13.61 -1.43
N ALA A 51 -5.49 14.05 -0.24
CA ALA A 51 -4.14 14.49 0.08
C ALA A 51 -3.39 13.34 0.77
N PRO A 52 -2.48 12.62 0.08
CA PRO A 52 -1.74 11.51 0.67
C PRO A 52 -0.85 12.00 1.82
N CYS A 53 -0.97 11.39 3.00
CA CYS A 53 -0.29 11.82 4.21
C CYS A 53 0.68 10.80 4.80
N GLY A 54 0.78 9.61 4.22
CA GLY A 54 1.67 8.56 4.69
C GLY A 54 1.61 7.26 3.91
N ILE A 55 2.58 6.39 4.18
CA ILE A 55 2.71 5.05 3.63
C ILE A 55 2.83 4.04 4.77
N VAL A 56 2.12 2.92 4.65
CA VAL A 56 2.26 1.76 5.54
C VAL A 56 3.25 0.80 4.92
N ILE A 57 4.26 0.37 5.68
CA ILE A 57 5.20 -0.70 5.31
C ILE A 57 4.99 -1.85 6.31
N ILE A 58 4.89 -3.08 5.81
CA ILE A 58 4.76 -4.28 6.64
C ILE A 58 6.06 -5.08 6.51
N ASN A 59 6.86 -5.14 7.59
CA ASN A 59 8.13 -5.86 7.64
C ASN A 59 8.29 -6.61 8.99
N PRO A 60 8.44 -7.95 9.03
CA PRO A 60 8.34 -8.86 7.89
C PRO A 60 6.95 -8.80 7.23
N GLY A 61 6.91 -8.96 5.92
CA GLY A 61 5.70 -8.88 5.11
C GLY A 61 4.65 -9.90 5.56
N ASN A 62 3.40 -9.45 5.64
CA ASN A 62 2.24 -10.30 5.94
C ASN A 62 1.11 -9.94 4.95
N PRO A 63 0.69 -10.84 4.05
CA PRO A 63 0.92 -12.30 4.03
C PRO A 63 2.16 -12.77 3.26
N THR A 64 2.98 -11.86 2.72
CA THR A 64 4.03 -12.20 1.74
C THR A 64 5.26 -12.89 2.33
N GLY A 65 5.49 -12.80 3.64
CA GLY A 65 6.65 -13.39 4.32
C GLY A 65 8.00 -12.75 3.99
N LYS A 66 8.03 -11.70 3.15
CA LYS A 66 9.27 -11.03 2.73
C LYS A 66 9.92 -10.28 3.89
N MET A 67 11.23 -10.41 4.04
CA MET A 67 12.05 -9.47 4.82
C MET A 67 12.53 -8.37 3.88
N MET A 68 12.20 -7.12 4.19
CA MET A 68 12.79 -5.93 3.54
C MET A 68 14.07 -5.52 4.23
#